data_AF-A0A1H7YEU1-F1
#
_entry.id   AF-A0A1H7YEU1-F1
#
_cell.length_a   1.000
_cell.length_b   1.000
_cell.length_c   1.000
_cell.angle_alpha   90.00
_cell.angle_beta   90.00
_cell.angle_gamma   90.00
#
_symmetry.space_group_name_H-M   'P 1'
#
loop_
_entity.id
_entity.type
_entity.pdbx_description
1 polymer ?
#
loop_
_entity_poly.entity_id
_entity_poly.type
_entity_poly.pdbx_seq_one_letter_code
_entity_poly.pdbx_strand_id
1 'polypeptide(L)' 'MGIGTMIVNHLVDYAVKNSSTGKFTTIGGVSAKGKEGFYKKLGFDVIPNGIQKMIEI' A
#
# COMPACT_ATOMS: atom_id res chain seq x y z
N MET A 1 7.97 2.24 -15.87
CA MET A 1 7.50 1.63 -14.59
C MET A 1 8.47 0.51 -14.22
N GLY A 2 8.89 0.42 -12.96
CA GLY A 2 9.79 -0.65 -12.48
C GLY A 2 9.04 -1.84 -11.91
N ILE A 3 9.72 -3.00 -11.78
CA ILE A 3 9.11 -4.24 -11.30
C ILE A 3 8.49 -4.11 -9.89
N GLY A 4 9.15 -3.38 -8.99
CA GLY A 4 8.63 -3.13 -7.63
C GLY A 4 7.30 -2.38 -7.65
N THR A 5 7.14 -1.40 -8.53
CA THR A 5 5.86 -0.67 -8.70
C THR A 5 4.76 -1.59 -9.19
N MET A 6 5.06 -2.47 -10.16
CA MET A 6 4.09 -3.43 -10.68
C MET A 6 3.61 -4.39 -9.60
N ILE A 7 4.52 -4.93 -8.79
CA ILE A 7 4.18 -5.86 -7.71
C ILE A 7 3.27 -5.18 -6.68
N VAL A 8 3.64 -3.98 -6.20
CA VAL A 8 2.84 -3.27 -5.20
C VAL A 8 1.46 -2.93 -5.74
N ASN A 9 1.35 -2.44 -6.98
CA ASN A 9 0.06 -2.14 -7.58
C ASN A 9 -0.81 -3.40 -7.71
N HIS A 10 -0.24 -4.52 -8.15
CA HIS A 10 -0.97 -5.77 -8.25
C HIS A 10 -1.52 -6.24 -6.90
N LEU A 11 -0.72 -6.13 -5.83
CA LEU A 11 -1.14 -6.50 -4.47
C LEU A 11 -2.24 -5.56 -3.95
N VAL A 12 -2.14 -4.26 -4.21
CA VAL A 12 -3.15 -3.28 -3.85
C VAL A 12 -4.47 -3.56 -4.57
N ASP A 13 -4.43 -3.78 -5.88
CA ASP A 13 -5.61 -4.10 -6.68
C ASP A 13 -6.28 -5.40 -6.22
N TYR A 14 -5.47 -6.42 -5.91
CA TYR A 14 -5.96 -7.68 -5.38
C TYR A 14 -6.65 -7.47 -4.03
N ALA A 15 -6.02 -6.74 -3.10
CA ALA A 15 -6.60 -6.46 -1.80
C ALA A 15 -7.94 -5.70 -1.93
N VAL A 16 -8.00 -4.67 -2.79
CA VAL A 16 -9.23 -3.90 -3.03
C VAL A 16 -10.35 -4.77 -3.60
N LYS A 17 -10.07 -5.57 -4.64
CA LYS A 17 -11.09 -6.41 -5.29
C LYS A 17 -11.66 -7.52 -4.40
N ASN A 18 -10.88 -7.95 -3.40
CA ASN A 18 -11.24 -9.08 -2.53
C ASN A 18 -11.51 -8.66 -1.08
N SER A 19 -11.50 -7.35 -0.78
CA SER A 19 -11.97 -6.85 0.51
C SER A 19 -13.46 -6.60 0.42
N SER A 20 -14.22 -7.26 1.27
CA SER A 20 -15.68 -7.25 1.21
C SER A 20 -16.30 -6.73 2.51
N THR A 21 -16.01 -5.49 2.91
CA THR A 21 -16.81 -4.74 3.90
C THR A 21 -16.45 -3.24 3.94
N GLY A 22 -17.47 -2.40 4.17
CA GLY A 22 -17.36 -1.20 5.00
C GLY A 22 -16.54 -0.02 4.47
N LYS A 23 -16.89 0.56 3.31
CA LYS A 23 -16.46 1.87 2.76
C LYS A 23 -14.95 2.07 2.55
N PHE A 24 -14.08 1.50 3.36
CA PHE A 24 -12.64 1.68 3.33
C PHE A 24 -11.92 0.38 3.63
N THR A 25 -10.80 0.19 2.94
CA THR A 25 -9.81 -0.85 3.22
C THR A 25 -8.47 -0.20 3.51
N THR A 26 -7.80 -0.66 4.56
CA THR A 26 -6.45 -0.21 4.92
C THR A 26 -5.44 -1.30 4.63
N ILE A 27 -4.45 -0.98 3.81
CA ILE A 27 -3.34 -1.87 3.45
C ILE A 27 -2.10 -1.44 4.23
N GLY A 28 -1.69 -2.24 5.21
CA GLY A 28 -0.48 -2.02 6.00
C GLY A 28 0.70 -2.87 5.52
N GLY A 29 1.92 -2.42 5.80
CA GLY A 29 3.13 -3.18 5.51
C GLY A 29 4.36 -2.66 6.26
N VAL A 30 5.45 -3.42 6.20
CA VAL A 30 6.76 -3.01 6.73
C VAL A 30 7.64 -2.58 5.57
N SER A 31 8.27 -1.42 5.68
CA SER A 31 9.29 -0.95 4.73
C SER A 31 10.68 -1.22 5.30
N ALA A 32 11.61 -1.62 4.45
CA ALA A 32 13.02 -1.56 4.80
C ALA A 32 13.43 -0.08 5.01
N LYS A 33 14.33 0.15 5.98
CA LYS A 33 14.82 1.50 6.31
C LYS A 33 15.37 2.21 5.07
N GLY A 34 14.88 3.41 4.79
CA GLY A 34 15.29 4.23 3.65
C GLY A 34 14.52 3.92 2.36
N LYS A 35 13.58 2.97 2.35
CA LYS A 35 12.71 2.65 1.20
C LYS A 35 11.33 3.29 1.30
N GLU A 36 11.05 4.02 2.37
CA GLU A 36 9.75 4.67 2.60
C GLU A 36 9.40 5.66 1.49
N GLY A 37 10.41 6.33 0.93
CA GLY A 37 10.23 7.25 -0.20
C GLY A 37 9.69 6.58 -1.47
N PHE A 38 9.93 5.29 -1.67
CA PHE A 38 9.33 4.54 -2.76
C PHE A 38 7.82 4.36 -2.54
N TYR A 39 7.42 3.93 -1.34
CA TYR A 39 6.00 3.71 -1.01
C TYR A 39 5.21 5.01 -0.90
N LYS A 40 5.83 6.10 -0.42
CA LYS A 40 5.23 7.46 -0.45
C LYS A 40 4.81 7.88 -1.85
N LYS A 41 5.65 7.62 -2.86
CA LYS A 41 5.32 7.91 -4.28
C LYS A 41 4.14 7.07 -4.79
N LEU A 42 3.82 5.95 -4.14
CA LEU A 42 2.68 5.09 -4.45
C LEU A 42 1.44 5.41 -3.60
N GLY A 43 1.48 6.48 -2.81
CA GLY A 43 0.37 6.94 -1.96
C GLY A 43 0.23 6.19 -0.64
N PHE A 44 1.32 5.59 -0.13
CA PHE A 44 1.36 5.11 1.25
C PHE A 44 1.86 6.21 2.20
N ASP A 45 1.26 6.28 3.37
CA ASP A 45 1.75 7.04 4.52
C ASP A 45 2.82 6.25 5.27
N VAL A 46 3.75 6.96 5.91
CA VAL A 46 4.73 6.36 6.82
C VAL A 46 4.22 6.48 8.24
N ILE A 47 4.17 5.37 8.94
CA ILE A 47 3.78 5.26 10.35
C ILE A 47 4.98 4.76 11.17
N PRO A 48 4.99 4.89 12.52
CA PRO A 48 6.17 4.62 13.34
C PRO A 48 6.86 3.26 13.09
N ASN A 49 6.09 2.24 12.67
CA ASN A 49 6.59 0.88 12.45
C ASN A 49 6.30 0.33 11.05
N GLY A 50 6.05 1.20 10.05
CA GLY A 50 5.75 0.72 8.72
C GLY A 50 5.14 1.76 7.79
N ILE A 51 4.35 1.25 6.86
CA ILE A 51 3.62 2.03 5.88
C ILE A 51 2.15 1.60 5.87
N GLN A 52 1.26 2.52 5.53
CA GLN A 52 -0.15 2.22 5.36
C GLN A 52 -0.74 2.97 4.17
N LYS A 53 -1.75 2.41 3.53
CA LYS A 53 -2.55 3.08 2.51
C LYS A 53 -4.01 2.78 2.76
N MET A 54 -4.79 3.81 3.04
CA MET A 54 -6.24 3.71 3.16
C MET A 54 -6.88 3.99 1.81
N ILE A 55 -7.82 3.15 1.39
CA ILE A 55 -8.49 3.21 0.10
C ILE A 55 -10.00 3.11 0.35
N GLU A 56 -10.76 4.04 -0.21
CA GLU A 56 -12.23 3.96 -0.22
C GLU A 56 -12.68 2.96 -1.30
N ILE A 57 -13.55 2.01 -0.94
CA ILE A 57 -14.07 0.94 -1.81
C ILE A 57 -15.59 0.94 -1.90
#